data_AF-A0AAP3HET3-F1
#
_entry.id   AF-A0AAP3HET3-F1
#
_cell.length_a   1.000
_cell.length_b   1.000
_cell.length_c   1.000
_cell.angle_alpha   90.00
_cell.angle_beta   90.00
_cell.angle_gamma   90.00
#
_symmetry.space_group_name_H-M   'P 1'
#
loop_
_entity.id
_entity.type
_entity.pdbx_description
1 polymer ?
#
loop_
_entity_poly.entity_id
_entity_poly.type
_entity_poly.pdbx_seq_one_letter_code
_entity_poly.pdbx_strand_id
1 'polypeptide(L)'
;MVVFSPLSLYTTYLGWQQYEVIFNALWQTGLLYLGFLMVGYRFLKNVLAPSGATHHATEHALNHFLYELAVTFLICGIFIYPCVPLEEKAMSFKPMCGIKKGTDAKTSTLKDTGTTYDEAFADVLTPNVKMPIGFALLQNYMSGITYGLMKVTGCTDSLHAIEGDLISTYLPADVREQALNFHRQCFLEARSQYHNEPHDKTKVNDILKKYGGEEDLKWVGSKVYQTLYYDKIYARQPVSGFTFNEAPNKNLEKAAERGDIDVKHLPEQGYPTC
;
A
#
# COMPACT_ATOMS: atom_id res chain seq x y z
N MET A 1 -13.08 -2.28 15.67
CA MET A 1 -13.00 -2.53 14.21
C MET A 1 -11.67 -3.21 13.87
N VAL A 2 -11.69 -4.22 12.97
CA VAL A 2 -10.48 -4.79 12.37
C VAL A 2 -10.24 -4.12 11.02
N VAL A 3 -9.05 -3.55 10.85
CA VAL A 3 -8.58 -2.96 9.58
C VAL A 3 -7.55 -3.91 8.95
N PHE A 4 -7.18 -3.75 7.69
CA PHE A 4 -6.39 -4.77 6.96
C PHE A 4 -4.92 -4.40 6.74
N SER A 5 -4.59 -3.12 6.95
CA SER A 5 -3.26 -2.55 6.79
C SER A 5 -3.08 -1.39 7.78
N PRO A 6 -1.86 -1.15 8.30
CA PRO A 6 -1.54 0.05 9.07
C PRO A 6 -1.94 1.35 8.34
N LEU A 7 -1.76 1.41 7.01
CA LEU A 7 -2.17 2.57 6.20
C LEU A 7 -3.68 2.75 6.15
N SER A 8 -4.44 1.65 6.05
CA SER A 8 -5.91 1.70 6.06
C SER A 8 -6.47 2.19 7.40
N LEU A 9 -5.71 2.00 8.49
CA LEU A 9 -6.07 2.48 9.82
C LEU A 9 -5.94 4.02 9.88
N TYR A 10 -4.84 4.57 9.37
CA TYR A 10 -4.63 6.02 9.28
C TYR A 10 -5.61 6.71 8.32
N THR A 11 -5.79 6.16 7.12
CA THR A 11 -6.69 6.75 6.10
C THR A 11 -8.16 6.72 6.51
N THR A 12 -8.62 5.68 7.20
CA THR A 12 -9.99 5.62 7.74
C THR A 12 -10.22 6.68 8.82
N TYR A 13 -9.24 6.88 9.70
CA TYR A 13 -9.34 7.91 10.74
C TYR A 13 -9.39 9.31 10.13
N LEU A 14 -8.50 9.60 9.17
CA LEU A 14 -8.49 10.87 8.44
C LEU A 14 -9.78 11.12 7.67
N GLY A 15 -10.37 10.08 7.08
CA GLY A 15 -11.66 10.17 6.41
C GLY A 15 -12.78 10.64 7.34
N TRP A 16 -12.83 10.09 8.56
CA TRP A 16 -13.80 10.53 9.57
C TRP A 16 -13.50 11.93 10.12
N GLN A 17 -12.22 12.29 10.27
CA GLN A 17 -11.82 13.65 10.65
C GLN A 17 -12.31 14.68 9.62
N GLN A 18 -12.13 14.39 8.33
CA GLN A 18 -12.63 15.25 7.25
C GLN A 18 -14.17 15.30 7.23
N TYR A 19 -14.83 14.17 7.48
CA TYR A 19 -16.29 14.13 7.57
C TYR A 19 -16.82 15.04 8.68
N GLU A 20 -16.21 15.01 9.87
CA GLU A 20 -16.63 15.86 10.99
C GLU A 20 -16.45 17.36 10.67
N VAL A 21 -15.35 17.74 10.01
CA VAL A 21 -15.13 19.12 9.56
C VAL A 21 -16.19 19.55 8.55
N ILE A 22 -16.47 18.73 7.53
CA ILE A 22 -17.49 19.03 6.51
C ILE A 22 -18.87 19.10 7.17
N PHE A 23 -19.21 18.16 8.05
CA PHE A 23 -20.48 18.15 8.75
C PHE A 23 -20.68 19.42 9.58
N ASN A 24 -19.68 19.84 10.34
CA ASN A 24 -19.74 21.07 11.13
C ASN A 24 -19.93 22.32 10.24
N ALA A 25 -19.25 22.38 9.09
CA ALA A 25 -19.43 23.47 8.12
C ALA A 25 -20.85 23.47 7.53
N LEU A 26 -21.39 22.30 7.17
CA LEU A 26 -22.76 22.15 6.64
C LEU A 26 -23.83 22.46 7.69
N TRP A 27 -23.58 22.14 8.95
CA TRP A 27 -24.45 22.48 10.08
C TRP A 27 -24.49 23.98 10.34
N GLN A 28 -23.32 24.63 10.41
CA GLN A 28 -23.21 26.07 10.65
C GLN A 28 -23.81 26.91 9.51
N THR A 29 -23.63 26.47 8.26
CA THR A 29 -24.24 27.13 7.09
C THR A 29 -25.73 26.84 6.95
N GLY A 30 -26.28 25.92 7.74
CA GLY A 30 -27.68 25.51 7.68
C GLY A 30 -28.04 24.73 6.41
N LEU A 31 -27.07 24.33 5.59
CA LEU A 31 -27.31 23.60 4.35
C LEU A 31 -28.01 22.25 4.60
N LEU A 32 -27.74 21.63 5.76
CA LEU A 32 -28.41 20.39 6.17
C LEU A 32 -29.93 20.54 6.31
N TYR A 33 -30.44 21.75 6.57
CA TYR A 33 -31.87 21.99 6.70
C TYR A 33 -32.61 22.06 5.36
N LEU A 34 -31.92 22.14 4.23
CA LEU A 34 -32.55 22.13 2.90
C LEU A 34 -33.38 20.86 2.65
N GLY A 35 -32.92 19.71 3.17
CA GLY A 35 -33.68 18.46 3.09
C GLY A 35 -35.03 18.55 3.83
N PHE A 36 -35.02 19.14 5.03
CA PHE A 36 -36.26 19.35 5.81
C PHE A 36 -37.19 20.38 5.16
N LEU A 37 -36.63 21.44 4.56
CA LEU A 37 -37.42 22.39 3.76
C LEU A 37 -38.07 21.72 2.55
N MET A 38 -37.38 20.77 1.90
CA MET A 38 -37.94 20.01 0.77
C MET A 38 -39.12 19.13 1.20
N VAL A 39 -39.04 18.48 2.37
CA VAL A 39 -40.16 17.72 2.95
C VAL A 39 -41.34 18.64 3.27
N GLY A 40 -41.09 19.80 3.87
CA GLY A 40 -42.12 20.82 4.12
C GLY A 40 -42.77 21.35 2.83
N TYR A 41 -41.97 21.58 1.78
CA TYR A 41 -42.48 21.99 0.47
C TYR A 41 -43.36 20.92 -0.18
N ARG A 42 -42.99 19.63 -0.08
CA ARG A 42 -43.80 18.51 -0.58
C ARG A 42 -45.14 18.41 0.15
N PHE A 43 -45.13 18.56 1.47
CA PHE A 43 -46.36 18.64 2.25
C PHE A 43 -47.25 19.80 1.79
N LEU A 44 -46.69 21.01 1.65
CA LEU A 44 -47.44 22.18 1.19
C LEU A 44 -48.04 21.95 -0.20
N LYS A 45 -47.27 21.39 -1.13
CA LYS A 45 -47.74 21.03 -2.48
C LYS A 45 -48.92 20.05 -2.43
N ASN A 46 -48.80 19.00 -1.61
CA ASN A 46 -49.82 17.95 -1.50
C ASN A 46 -51.12 18.44 -0.83
N VAL A 47 -51.03 19.47 0.03
CA VAL A 47 -52.20 20.11 0.66
C VAL A 47 -52.86 21.14 -0.26
N LEU A 48 -52.07 21.97 -0.96
CA LEU A 48 -52.61 23.04 -1.83
C LEU A 48 -53.14 22.51 -3.18
N ALA A 49 -52.60 21.41 -3.68
CA ALA A 49 -53.01 20.79 -4.95
C ALA A 49 -53.12 19.26 -4.81
N PRO A 50 -54.17 18.74 -4.14
CA PRO A 50 -54.34 17.31 -3.94
C PRO A 50 -54.59 16.59 -5.27
N SER A 51 -53.86 15.49 -5.51
CA SER A 51 -53.91 14.73 -6.76
C SER A 51 -55.02 13.65 -6.82
N GLY A 52 -56.14 13.82 -6.10
CA GLY A 52 -57.20 12.80 -6.04
C GLY A 52 -58.47 13.20 -5.29
N ALA A 53 -59.47 12.30 -5.30
CA ALA A 53 -60.80 12.54 -4.75
C ALA A 53 -60.77 12.83 -3.23
N THR A 54 -61.50 13.86 -2.83
CA THR A 54 -61.27 14.74 -1.67
C THR A 54 -61.79 14.24 -0.33
N HIS A 55 -62.21 12.98 -0.19
CA HIS A 55 -62.92 12.57 1.03
C HIS A 55 -62.04 12.40 2.29
N HIS A 56 -60.71 12.24 2.13
CA HIS A 56 -59.74 12.15 3.26
C HIS A 56 -58.37 12.76 2.92
N ALA A 57 -58.31 13.74 2.02
CA ALA A 57 -57.04 14.27 1.48
C ALA A 57 -56.15 14.87 2.59
N THR A 58 -56.72 15.53 3.59
CA THR A 58 -55.98 16.16 4.69
C THR A 58 -55.39 15.13 5.65
N GLU A 59 -56.14 14.10 6.02
CA GLU A 59 -55.67 13.02 6.90
C GLU A 59 -54.56 12.21 6.22
N HIS A 60 -54.73 11.91 4.94
CA HIS A 60 -53.71 11.21 4.17
C HIS A 60 -52.44 12.04 3.99
N ALA A 61 -52.56 13.34 3.70
CA ALA A 61 -51.41 14.24 3.56
C ALA A 61 -50.65 14.40 4.89
N LEU A 62 -51.37 14.49 6.02
CA LEU A 62 -50.76 14.58 7.34
C LEU A 62 -50.00 13.30 7.70
N ASN A 63 -50.61 12.13 7.55
CA ASN A 63 -49.97 10.86 7.86
C ASN A 63 -48.74 10.59 6.98
N HIS A 64 -48.81 10.98 5.70
CA HIS A 64 -47.70 10.86 4.77
C HIS A 64 -46.53 11.79 5.14
N PHE A 65 -46.82 13.03 5.49
CA PHE A 65 -45.81 13.98 5.97
C PHE A 65 -45.18 13.53 7.28
N LEU A 66 -45.97 13.04 8.23
CA LEU A 66 -45.48 12.57 9.51
C LEU A 66 -44.54 11.35 9.33
N TYR A 67 -44.88 10.46 8.40
CA TYR A 67 -44.03 9.34 8.02
C TYR A 67 -42.72 9.81 7.36
N GLU A 68 -42.79 10.69 6.35
CA GLU A 68 -41.59 11.20 5.65
C GLU A 68 -40.66 11.97 6.62
N LEU A 69 -41.24 12.75 7.54
CA LEU A 69 -40.48 13.47 8.57
C LEU A 69 -39.85 12.51 9.58
N ALA A 70 -40.58 11.50 10.07
CA ALA A 70 -40.05 10.51 11.00
C ALA A 70 -38.91 9.70 10.39
N VAL A 71 -39.06 9.25 9.13
CA VAL A 71 -38.02 8.51 8.41
C VAL A 71 -36.80 9.41 8.15
N THR A 72 -37.00 10.65 7.70
CA THR A 72 -35.89 11.59 7.46
C THR A 72 -35.13 11.87 8.75
N PHE A 73 -35.84 12.11 9.87
CA PHE A 73 -35.23 12.31 11.17
C PHE A 73 -34.42 11.09 11.62
N LEU A 74 -34.96 9.88 11.45
CA LEU A 74 -34.28 8.64 11.80
C LEU A 74 -33.01 8.43 10.97
N ILE A 75 -33.08 8.65 9.66
CA ILE A 75 -31.91 8.52 8.76
C ILE A 75 -30.84 9.56 9.14
N CYS A 76 -31.23 10.82 9.34
CA CYS A 76 -30.31 11.89 9.73
C CYS A 76 -29.66 11.60 11.09
N GLY A 77 -30.44 11.15 12.08
CA GLY A 77 -29.93 10.83 13.42
C GLY A 77 -28.97 9.64 13.43
N ILE A 78 -29.22 8.62 12.62
CA ILE A 78 -28.41 7.39 12.61
C ILE A 78 -27.17 7.53 11.71
N PHE A 79 -27.34 8.05 10.49
CA PHE A 79 -26.29 8.01 9.46
C PHE A 79 -25.57 9.34 9.25
N ILE A 80 -26.15 10.47 9.65
CA ILE A 80 -25.59 11.78 9.32
C ILE A 80 -24.96 12.45 10.55
N TYR A 81 -25.63 12.39 11.71
CA TYR A 81 -25.16 13.04 12.92
C TYR A 81 -23.95 12.30 13.56
N PRO A 82 -22.77 12.93 13.69
CA PRO A 82 -21.61 12.31 14.30
C PRO A 82 -21.69 12.37 15.82
N CYS A 83 -21.99 11.23 16.47
CA CYS A 83 -22.15 11.17 17.93
C CYS A 83 -21.17 10.19 18.61
N VAL A 84 -20.70 9.17 17.90
CA VAL A 84 -19.87 8.11 18.49
C VAL A 84 -18.41 8.52 18.40
N PRO A 85 -17.69 8.68 19.52
CA PRO A 85 -16.26 8.94 19.49
C PRO A 85 -15.50 7.71 18.98
N LEU A 86 -14.59 7.92 18.03
CA LEU A 86 -13.58 6.92 17.68
C LEU A 86 -12.41 7.05 18.66
N GLU A 87 -12.39 6.18 19.67
CA GLU A 87 -11.21 6.07 20.52
C GLU A 87 -10.04 5.41 19.77
N GLU A 88 -8.85 5.98 19.92
CA GLU A 88 -7.59 5.55 19.27
C GLU A 88 -7.26 4.05 19.54
N LYS A 89 -7.78 3.49 20.64
CA LYS A 89 -7.61 2.10 21.06
C LYS A 89 -8.69 1.12 20.56
N ALA A 90 -9.79 1.62 20.00
CA ALA A 90 -10.91 0.79 19.52
C ALA A 90 -10.69 0.27 18.08
N MET A 91 -9.77 0.89 17.35
CA MET A 91 -9.29 0.41 16.06
C MET A 91 -7.97 -0.35 16.27
N SER A 92 -8.03 -1.66 16.08
CA SER A 92 -6.87 -2.52 16.24
C SER A 92 -6.68 -3.35 14.99
N PHE A 93 -5.47 -3.30 14.44
CA PHE A 93 -5.03 -4.24 13.43
C PHE A 93 -4.43 -5.45 14.13
N LYS A 94 -5.04 -6.61 13.93
CA LYS A 94 -4.48 -7.90 14.34
C LYS A 94 -3.96 -8.59 13.07
N PRO A 95 -2.64 -8.66 12.86
CA PRO A 95 -2.11 -9.39 11.71
C PRO A 95 -2.47 -10.87 11.89
N MET A 96 -3.23 -11.46 10.96
CA MET A 96 -3.58 -12.88 11.03
C MET A 96 -2.44 -13.79 10.58
N CYS A 97 -1.44 -13.22 9.91
CA CYS A 97 -0.29 -13.93 9.38
C CYS A 97 0.93 -13.44 10.16
N GLY A 98 1.29 -14.16 11.23
CA GLY A 98 2.57 -13.96 11.89
C GLY A 98 3.69 -14.33 10.92
N ILE A 99 4.67 -13.45 10.74
CA ILE A 99 5.87 -13.67 9.92
C ILE A 99 6.69 -14.88 10.44
N LYS A 100 6.34 -15.44 11.60
CA LYS A 100 6.84 -16.72 12.12
C LYS A 100 5.72 -17.55 12.74
N LYS A 101 5.71 -18.86 12.43
CA LYS A 101 4.89 -19.87 13.09
C LYS A 101 5.16 -19.80 14.61
N GLY A 102 4.18 -19.36 15.39
CA GLY A 102 4.25 -19.35 16.86
C GLY A 102 4.64 -18.04 17.55
N THR A 103 4.64 -16.90 16.86
CA THR A 103 4.72 -15.59 17.51
C THR A 103 3.37 -14.90 17.35
N ASP A 104 2.64 -14.70 18.44
CA ASP A 104 1.39 -13.93 18.44
C ASP A 104 1.66 -12.56 17.83
N ALA A 105 1.00 -12.28 16.70
CA ALA A 105 1.23 -11.05 15.98
C ALA A 105 0.81 -9.86 16.85
N LYS A 106 1.75 -8.92 17.09
CA LYS A 106 1.50 -7.73 17.91
C LYS A 106 0.31 -6.98 17.32
N THR A 107 -0.68 -6.71 18.16
CA THR A 107 -1.84 -5.91 17.76
C THR A 107 -1.39 -4.47 17.59
N SER A 108 -1.45 -3.95 16.36
CA SER A 108 -1.10 -2.57 16.03
C SER A 108 -2.30 -1.66 16.30
N THR A 109 -2.10 -0.60 17.06
CA THR A 109 -3.11 0.46 17.33
C THR A 109 -2.62 1.78 16.76
N LEU A 110 -3.51 2.77 16.63
CA LEU A 110 -3.13 4.12 16.20
C LEU A 110 -1.97 4.64 17.09
N LYS A 111 -0.90 5.18 16.50
CA LYS A 111 0.36 5.61 17.17
C LYS A 111 1.27 4.52 17.76
N ASP A 112 0.90 3.23 17.67
CA ASP A 112 1.78 2.09 17.98
C ASP A 112 1.58 1.02 16.88
N THR A 113 1.81 1.42 15.63
CA THR A 113 1.76 0.47 14.50
C THR A 113 3.11 -0.17 14.25
N GLY A 114 4.20 0.46 14.70
CA GLY A 114 5.57 -0.02 14.48
C GLY A 114 6.06 0.26 13.05
N THR A 115 5.44 1.22 12.37
CA THR A 115 5.75 1.60 10.98
C THR A 115 6.08 3.09 10.88
N THR A 116 6.71 3.53 9.79
CA THR A 116 7.01 4.95 9.54
C THR A 116 5.77 5.84 9.44
N TYR A 117 4.58 5.24 9.31
CA TYR A 117 3.30 5.96 9.33
C TYR A 117 3.00 6.61 10.69
N ASP A 118 3.54 6.07 11.79
CA ASP A 118 3.34 6.65 13.13
C ASP A 118 3.94 8.07 13.22
N GLU A 119 5.08 8.31 12.57
CA GLU A 119 5.74 9.63 12.52
C GLU A 119 5.13 10.53 11.44
N ALA A 120 4.84 9.98 10.25
CA ALA A 120 4.34 10.76 9.13
C ALA A 120 2.95 11.38 9.36
N PHE A 121 2.11 10.73 10.18
CA PHE A 121 0.76 11.22 10.49
C PHE A 121 0.62 11.86 11.87
N ALA A 122 1.68 11.92 12.67
CA ALA A 122 1.65 12.45 14.04
C ALA A 122 1.08 13.88 14.12
N ASP A 123 1.44 14.74 13.16
CA ASP A 123 1.01 16.16 13.12
C ASP A 123 -0.39 16.37 12.53
N VAL A 124 -0.94 15.39 11.81
CA VAL A 124 -2.22 15.54 11.08
C VAL A 124 -3.41 15.05 11.91
N LEU A 125 -3.16 14.15 12.85
CA LEU A 125 -4.18 13.46 13.65
C LEU A 125 -4.68 14.37 14.77
N THR A 126 -5.95 14.76 14.70
CA THR A 126 -6.60 15.50 15.79
C THR A 126 -7.22 14.53 16.79
N PRO A 127 -7.01 14.68 18.12
CA PRO A 127 -7.66 13.84 19.10
C PRO A 127 -9.18 14.12 19.13
N ASN A 128 -9.98 13.05 19.22
CA ASN A 128 -11.46 13.05 19.32
C ASN A 128 -12.24 13.21 18.00
N VAL A 129 -12.01 12.33 17.03
CA VAL A 129 -12.85 12.21 15.83
C VAL A 129 -14.16 11.47 16.13
N LYS A 130 -15.29 11.95 15.61
CA LYS A 130 -16.62 11.33 15.79
C LYS A 130 -17.17 10.77 14.48
N MET A 131 -17.91 9.66 14.57
CA MET A 131 -18.66 9.07 13.47
C MET A 131 -20.16 8.89 13.79
N PRO A 132 -21.01 8.79 12.75
CA PRO A 132 -22.41 8.41 12.92
C PRO A 132 -22.58 6.96 13.39
N ILE A 133 -23.64 6.71 14.16
CA ILE A 133 -23.93 5.40 14.78
C ILE A 133 -24.13 4.32 13.71
N GLY A 134 -24.83 4.65 12.62
CA GLY A 134 -25.12 3.71 11.53
C GLY A 134 -23.85 3.19 10.87
N PHE A 135 -22.89 4.08 10.62
CA PHE A 135 -21.60 3.70 10.05
C PHE A 135 -20.75 2.91 11.06
N ALA A 136 -20.79 3.25 12.34
CA ALA A 136 -20.13 2.46 13.38
C ALA A 136 -20.62 1.00 13.39
N LEU A 137 -21.94 0.78 13.30
CA LEU A 137 -22.53 -0.56 13.26
C LEU A 137 -22.18 -1.30 11.96
N LEU A 138 -22.35 -0.63 10.81
CA LEU A 138 -22.06 -1.21 9.50
C LEU A 138 -20.58 -1.62 9.39
N GLN A 139 -19.68 -0.76 9.84
CA GLN A 139 -18.25 -1.00 9.79
C GLN A 139 -17.83 -2.16 10.70
N ASN A 140 -18.39 -2.26 11.92
CA ASN A 140 -18.15 -3.41 12.79
C ASN A 140 -18.68 -4.73 12.19
N TYR A 141 -19.86 -4.70 11.56
CA TYR A 141 -20.44 -5.87 10.89
C TYR A 141 -19.60 -6.33 9.70
N MET A 142 -19.24 -5.41 8.81
CA MET A 142 -18.42 -5.71 7.63
C MET A 142 -17.03 -6.19 8.03
N SER A 143 -16.38 -5.56 9.02
CA SER A 143 -15.11 -6.04 9.55
C SER A 143 -15.21 -7.46 10.10
N GLY A 144 -16.32 -7.84 10.74
CA GLY A 144 -16.55 -9.20 11.22
C GLY A 144 -16.64 -10.23 10.08
N ILE A 145 -17.36 -9.90 9.01
CA ILE A 145 -17.45 -10.75 7.81
C ILE A 145 -16.09 -10.91 7.16
N THR A 146 -15.39 -9.81 6.89
CA THR A 146 -14.08 -9.87 6.22
C THR A 146 -13.04 -10.59 7.09
N TYR A 147 -13.08 -10.40 8.41
CA TYR A 147 -12.25 -11.18 9.34
C TYR A 147 -12.52 -12.69 9.21
N GLY A 148 -13.79 -13.08 9.16
CA GLY A 148 -14.20 -14.47 8.95
C GLY A 148 -13.70 -15.02 7.61
N LEU A 149 -13.83 -14.25 6.53
CA LEU A 149 -13.35 -14.64 5.19
C LEU A 149 -11.84 -14.84 5.16
N MET A 150 -11.07 -13.89 5.71
CA MET A 150 -9.60 -13.98 5.75
C MET A 150 -9.10 -15.19 6.53
N LYS A 151 -9.79 -15.57 7.60
CA LYS A 151 -9.46 -16.79 8.36
C LYS A 151 -9.63 -18.07 7.52
N VAL A 152 -10.56 -18.08 6.57
CA VAL A 152 -10.87 -19.24 5.73
C VAL A 152 -9.98 -19.29 4.49
N THR A 153 -9.63 -18.14 3.90
CA THR A 153 -8.81 -18.08 2.67
C THR A 153 -7.33 -18.42 2.88
N GLY A 154 -6.86 -18.47 4.13
CA GLY A 154 -5.45 -18.71 4.46
C GLY A 154 -4.53 -17.55 4.11
N CYS A 155 -3.33 -17.56 4.69
CA CYS A 155 -2.27 -16.58 4.40
C CYS A 155 -1.61 -16.95 3.07
N THR A 156 -2.20 -16.52 1.96
CA THR A 156 -1.50 -16.50 0.68
C THR A 156 -0.89 -15.11 0.52
N ASP A 157 0.39 -15.04 0.19
CA ASP A 157 1.00 -13.77 -0.22
C ASP A 157 0.31 -13.35 -1.51
N SER A 158 -0.68 -12.46 -1.39
CA SER A 158 -1.40 -11.98 -2.55
C SER A 158 -0.41 -11.25 -3.45
N LEU A 159 -0.41 -11.57 -4.74
CA LEU A 159 0.44 -10.90 -5.74
C LEU A 159 0.32 -9.37 -5.66
N HIS A 160 -0.87 -8.88 -5.31
CA HIS A 160 -1.14 -7.45 -5.10
C HIS A 160 -0.44 -6.83 -3.90
N ALA A 161 -0.15 -7.58 -2.84
CA ALA A 161 0.66 -7.10 -1.72
C ALA A 161 2.13 -6.91 -2.14
N ILE A 162 2.64 -7.85 -2.95
CA ILE A 162 4.00 -7.77 -3.53
C ILE A 162 4.08 -6.62 -4.54
N GLU A 163 3.06 -6.46 -5.40
CA GLU A 163 2.97 -5.35 -6.35
C GLU A 163 2.88 -4.00 -5.63
N GLY A 164 2.10 -3.91 -4.55
CA GLY A 164 1.98 -2.71 -3.72
C GLY A 164 3.31 -2.32 -3.06
N ASP A 165 4.03 -3.28 -2.50
CA ASP A 165 5.36 -3.07 -1.89
C ASP A 165 6.41 -2.64 -2.93
N LEU A 166 6.35 -3.24 -4.12
CA LEU A 166 7.20 -2.88 -5.25
C LEU A 166 6.94 -1.45 -5.75
N ILE A 167 5.67 -1.02 -5.80
CA ILE A 167 5.28 0.34 -6.21
C ILE A 167 5.68 1.38 -5.15
N SER A 168 5.59 1.05 -3.86
CA SER A 168 5.99 1.95 -2.78
C SER A 168 7.50 2.13 -2.66
N THR A 169 8.29 1.19 -3.20
CA THR A 169 9.75 1.28 -3.17
C THR A 169 10.23 2.20 -4.31
N TYR A 170 10.33 3.51 -4.02
CA TYR A 170 10.91 4.47 -4.97
C TYR A 170 12.43 4.26 -5.08
N LEU A 171 12.89 3.79 -6.25
CA LEU A 171 14.31 3.81 -6.61
C LEU A 171 14.59 4.99 -7.54
N PRO A 172 15.62 5.81 -7.26
CA PRO A 172 16.12 6.80 -8.19
C PRO A 172 16.38 6.20 -9.59
N ALA A 173 16.15 6.99 -10.65
CA ALA A 173 16.18 6.50 -12.03
C ALA A 173 17.56 5.92 -12.42
N ASP A 174 18.63 6.55 -11.93
CA ASP A 174 20.03 6.12 -12.07
C ASP A 174 20.30 4.77 -11.39
N VAL A 175 19.85 4.59 -10.15
CA VAL A 175 20.00 3.33 -9.41
C VAL A 175 19.21 2.21 -10.09
N ARG A 176 18.02 2.51 -10.59
CA ARG A 176 17.20 1.55 -11.33
C ARG A 176 17.88 1.09 -12.62
N GLU A 177 18.47 2.02 -13.36
CA GLU A 177 19.23 1.71 -14.57
C GLU A 177 20.47 0.86 -14.26
N GLN A 178 21.24 1.23 -13.25
CA GLN A 178 22.41 0.46 -12.80
C GLN A 178 22.03 -0.95 -12.36
N ALA A 179 20.95 -1.11 -11.59
CA ALA A 179 20.47 -2.42 -11.16
C ALA A 179 20.04 -3.31 -12.35
N LEU A 180 19.37 -2.74 -13.35
CA LEU A 180 18.99 -3.46 -14.57
C LEU A 180 20.22 -3.84 -15.40
N ASN A 181 21.21 -2.95 -15.50
CA ASN A 181 22.46 -3.22 -16.21
C ASN A 181 23.26 -4.33 -15.51
N PHE A 182 23.37 -4.28 -14.18
CA PHE A 182 23.99 -5.34 -13.38
C PHE A 182 23.25 -6.67 -13.55
N HIS A 183 21.92 -6.67 -13.49
CA HIS A 183 21.12 -7.88 -13.67
C HIS A 183 21.39 -8.54 -15.04
N ARG A 184 21.43 -7.74 -16.11
CA ARG A 184 21.64 -8.23 -17.48
C ARG A 184 23.07 -8.74 -17.72
N GLN A 185 24.06 -8.02 -17.22
CA GLN A 185 25.47 -8.29 -17.54
C GLN A 185 26.11 -9.30 -16.59
N CYS A 186 25.79 -9.23 -15.29
CA CYS A 186 26.42 -10.03 -14.25
C CYS A 186 25.54 -11.19 -13.80
N PHE A 187 24.33 -10.91 -13.33
CA PHE A 187 23.48 -11.94 -12.69
C PHE A 187 23.04 -13.03 -13.67
N LEU A 188 22.55 -12.66 -14.86
CA LEU A 188 22.13 -13.66 -15.86
C LEU A 188 23.29 -14.53 -16.33
N GLU A 189 24.48 -13.93 -16.48
CA GLU A 189 25.69 -14.64 -16.88
C GLU A 189 26.16 -15.59 -15.78
N ALA A 190 26.24 -15.12 -14.53
CA ALA A 190 26.60 -15.96 -13.38
C ALA A 190 25.63 -17.12 -13.18
N ARG A 191 24.33 -16.87 -13.34
CA ARG A 191 23.31 -17.92 -13.29
C ARG A 191 23.47 -18.93 -14.42
N SER A 192 23.73 -18.45 -15.63
CA SER A 192 24.01 -19.32 -16.78
C SER A 192 25.23 -20.20 -16.54
N GLN A 193 26.35 -19.61 -16.09
CA GLN A 193 27.58 -20.36 -15.76
C GLN A 193 27.35 -21.36 -14.63
N TYR A 194 26.61 -20.99 -13.59
CA TYR A 194 26.26 -21.89 -12.49
C TYR A 194 25.51 -23.15 -12.95
N HIS A 195 24.63 -23.03 -13.95
CA HIS A 195 23.89 -24.17 -14.51
C HIS A 195 24.69 -24.97 -15.54
N ASN A 196 25.65 -24.35 -16.21
CA ASN A 196 26.40 -24.97 -17.31
C ASN A 196 27.74 -25.57 -16.86
N GLU A 197 28.34 -25.06 -15.78
CA GLU A 197 29.67 -25.48 -15.31
C GLU A 197 29.57 -26.40 -14.07
N PRO A 198 30.42 -27.44 -13.99
CA PRO A 198 30.52 -28.26 -12.79
C PRO A 198 31.17 -27.44 -11.67
N HIS A 199 30.39 -27.17 -10.62
CA HIS A 199 30.85 -26.47 -9.43
C HIS A 199 30.98 -27.40 -8.22
N ASP A 200 31.77 -26.98 -7.24
CA ASP A 200 31.95 -27.71 -5.99
C ASP A 200 30.66 -27.65 -5.15
N LYS A 201 29.89 -28.74 -5.20
CA LYS A 201 28.60 -28.87 -4.50
C LYS A 201 28.75 -28.74 -2.98
N THR A 202 29.91 -29.07 -2.42
CA THR A 202 30.14 -28.98 -0.97
C THR A 202 30.21 -27.52 -0.52
N LYS A 203 31.01 -26.70 -1.20
CA LYS A 203 31.09 -25.25 -0.96
C LYS A 203 29.78 -24.53 -1.17
N VAL A 204 29.04 -24.88 -2.23
CA VAL A 204 27.73 -24.28 -2.49
C VAL A 204 26.74 -24.60 -1.37
N ASN A 205 26.66 -25.87 -0.95
CA ASN A 205 25.77 -26.28 0.15
C ASN A 205 26.11 -25.59 1.48
N ASP A 206 27.40 -25.36 1.76
CA ASP A 206 27.82 -24.64 2.97
C ASP A 206 27.38 -23.17 2.96
N ILE A 207 27.47 -22.51 1.80
CA ILE A 207 26.99 -21.13 1.63
C ILE A 207 25.46 -21.06 1.73
N LEU A 208 24.75 -21.96 1.04
CA LEU A 208 23.28 -22.00 1.06
C LEU A 208 22.75 -22.22 2.48
N LYS A 209 23.35 -23.12 3.27
CA LYS A 209 22.97 -23.33 4.68
C LYS A 209 23.10 -22.06 5.54
N LYS A 210 24.06 -21.19 5.23
CA LYS A 210 24.35 -20.00 6.02
C LYS A 210 23.52 -18.77 5.62
N TYR A 211 23.15 -18.64 4.36
CA TYR A 211 22.63 -17.38 3.80
C TYR A 211 21.20 -17.40 3.24
N GLY A 212 20.45 -18.50 3.35
CA GLY A 212 19.01 -18.50 3.03
C GLY A 212 18.51 -19.67 2.18
N GLY A 213 19.30 -20.74 2.05
CA GLY A 213 18.94 -21.92 1.26
C GLY A 213 18.83 -21.60 -0.22
N GLU A 214 17.99 -22.36 -0.93
CA GLU A 214 17.81 -22.24 -2.39
C GLU A 214 17.29 -20.88 -2.86
N GLU A 215 16.72 -20.07 -1.96
CA GLU A 215 16.27 -18.71 -2.28
C GLU A 215 17.44 -17.74 -2.53
N ASP A 216 18.64 -18.04 -2.02
CA ASP A 216 19.83 -17.21 -2.29
C ASP A 216 20.18 -17.20 -3.79
N LEU A 217 19.83 -18.25 -4.55
CA LEU A 217 20.12 -18.33 -5.98
C LEU A 217 19.19 -17.46 -6.86
N LYS A 218 18.07 -16.98 -6.30
CA LYS A 218 17.03 -16.28 -7.09
C LYS A 218 17.22 -14.77 -7.17
N TRP A 219 18.16 -14.19 -6.43
CA TRP A 219 18.31 -12.74 -6.32
C TRP A 219 19.70 -12.25 -6.72
N VAL A 220 19.78 -10.99 -7.16
CA VAL A 220 21.01 -10.37 -7.71
C VAL A 220 22.19 -10.31 -6.73
N GLY A 221 21.94 -10.32 -5.42
CA GLY A 221 23.00 -10.32 -4.41
C GLY A 221 23.34 -11.70 -3.84
N SER A 222 22.99 -12.78 -4.54
CA SER A 222 23.32 -14.15 -4.16
C SER A 222 24.75 -14.27 -3.62
N LYS A 223 24.89 -14.83 -2.42
CA LYS A 223 26.22 -15.11 -1.84
C LYS A 223 26.94 -16.21 -2.58
N VAL A 224 26.21 -17.14 -3.18
CA VAL A 224 26.80 -18.15 -4.06
C VAL A 224 27.42 -17.49 -5.30
N TYR A 225 26.71 -16.58 -5.98
CA TYR A 225 27.24 -15.91 -7.17
C TYR A 225 28.38 -14.94 -6.86
N GLN A 226 28.29 -14.19 -5.75
CA GLN A 226 29.36 -13.31 -5.28
C GLN A 226 30.67 -14.06 -5.00
N THR A 227 30.59 -15.28 -4.47
CA THR A 227 31.79 -16.02 -4.04
C THR A 227 32.43 -16.81 -5.18
N LEU A 228 31.66 -17.21 -6.19
CA LEU A 228 32.11 -18.17 -7.20
C LEU A 228 32.28 -17.60 -8.61
N TYR A 229 31.51 -16.56 -8.96
CA TYR A 229 31.37 -16.11 -10.35
C TYR A 229 31.59 -14.62 -10.55
N TYR A 230 31.08 -13.76 -9.66
CA TYR A 230 31.09 -12.30 -9.87
C TYR A 230 32.51 -11.75 -10.04
N ASP A 231 33.45 -12.23 -9.23
CA ASP A 231 34.88 -11.92 -9.31
C ASP A 231 35.55 -12.25 -10.67
N LYS A 232 34.94 -13.17 -11.44
CA LYS A 232 35.46 -13.62 -12.74
C LYS A 232 34.72 -12.99 -13.92
N ILE A 233 33.52 -12.46 -13.70
CA ILE A 233 32.68 -11.89 -14.75
C ILE A 233 32.95 -10.40 -14.81
N TYR A 234 33.29 -9.91 -16.01
CA TYR A 234 33.48 -8.50 -16.28
C TYR A 234 32.25 -7.93 -16.96
N ALA A 235 31.94 -6.66 -16.67
CA ALA A 235 30.92 -5.92 -17.40
C ALA A 235 31.22 -5.96 -18.91
N ARG A 236 30.17 -6.13 -19.74
CA ARG A 236 30.28 -6.13 -21.21
C ARG A 236 30.12 -4.74 -21.79
N GLN A 237 29.50 -3.84 -21.04
CA GLN A 237 29.29 -2.45 -21.40
C GLN A 237 29.96 -1.54 -20.36
N PRO A 238 30.40 -0.34 -20.77
CA PRO A 238 30.92 0.64 -19.85
C PRO A 238 29.91 0.95 -18.73
N VAL A 239 30.39 1.01 -17.49
CA VAL A 239 29.56 1.30 -16.32
C VAL A 239 29.87 2.70 -15.80
N SER A 240 28.83 3.52 -15.67
CA SER A 240 28.96 4.87 -15.13
C SER A 240 29.51 4.85 -13.70
N GLY A 241 30.50 5.69 -13.43
CA GLY A 241 31.17 5.77 -12.11
C GLY A 241 32.48 4.98 -12.01
N PHE A 242 32.78 4.10 -12.97
CA PHE A 242 34.09 3.45 -13.10
C PHE A 242 34.83 4.06 -14.27
N THR A 243 36.05 4.55 -14.05
CA THR A 243 36.86 5.08 -15.15
C THR A 243 37.56 3.95 -15.91
N PHE A 244 37.83 4.15 -17.19
CA PHE A 244 38.57 3.16 -17.99
C PHE A 244 39.98 2.88 -17.44
N ASN A 245 40.60 3.86 -16.79
CA ASN A 245 41.90 3.70 -16.15
C ASN A 245 41.85 2.78 -14.91
N GLU A 246 40.73 2.80 -14.17
CA GLU A 246 40.54 1.95 -12.98
C GLU A 246 40.11 0.53 -13.34
N ALA A 247 39.29 0.38 -14.39
CA ALA A 247 38.79 -0.90 -14.85
C ALA A 247 38.90 -1.02 -16.39
N PRO A 248 40.11 -1.22 -16.94
CA PRO A 248 40.30 -1.34 -18.37
C PRO A 248 39.83 -2.70 -18.88
N ASN A 249 39.27 -2.72 -20.09
CA ASN A 249 39.05 -3.97 -20.79
C ASN A 249 40.36 -4.42 -21.43
N LYS A 250 40.92 -5.53 -20.93
CA LYS A 250 42.20 -6.10 -21.41
C LYS A 250 42.26 -6.33 -22.92
N ASN A 251 41.12 -6.59 -23.58
CA ASN A 251 41.09 -6.77 -25.03
C ASN A 251 41.19 -5.44 -25.78
N LEU A 252 40.57 -4.38 -25.26
CA LEU A 252 40.66 -3.03 -25.83
C LEU A 252 42.04 -2.40 -25.58
N GLU A 253 42.60 -2.64 -24.40
CA GLU A 253 43.97 -2.22 -24.06
C GLU A 253 44.99 -2.85 -25.01
N LYS A 254 44.94 -4.17 -25.21
CA LYS A 254 45.81 -4.86 -26.17
C LYS A 254 45.59 -4.41 -27.61
N ALA A 255 44.36 -4.07 -28.01
CA ALA A 255 44.09 -3.54 -29.35
C ALA A 255 44.69 -2.15 -29.54
N ALA A 256 44.63 -1.29 -28.52
CA ALA A 256 45.28 0.02 -28.54
C ALA A 256 46.81 -0.10 -28.56
N GLU A 257 47.39 -1.02 -27.76
CA GLU A 257 48.84 -1.30 -27.77
C GLU A 257 49.35 -1.81 -29.11
N ARG A 258 48.55 -2.61 -29.82
CA ARG A 258 48.88 -3.10 -31.18
C ARG A 258 48.69 -2.04 -32.27
N GLY A 259 48.12 -0.89 -31.94
CA GLY A 259 47.83 0.19 -32.89
C GLY A 259 46.58 -0.06 -33.75
N ASP A 260 45.74 -1.03 -33.39
CA ASP A 260 44.48 -1.31 -34.10
C ASP A 260 43.44 -0.21 -33.83
N ILE A 261 43.57 0.50 -32.70
CA ILE A 261 42.64 1.53 -32.22
C ILE A 261 43.46 2.73 -31.75
N ASP A 262 43.11 3.94 -32.20
CA ASP A 262 43.69 5.18 -31.66
C ASP A 262 43.18 5.39 -30.23
N VAL A 263 44.10 5.71 -29.30
CA VAL A 263 43.88 5.95 -27.87
C VAL A 263 42.71 6.93 -27.62
N LYS A 264 42.45 7.86 -28.55
CA LYS A 264 41.32 8.79 -28.49
C LYS A 264 39.93 8.16 -28.61
N HIS A 265 39.84 6.92 -29.12
CA HIS A 265 38.58 6.19 -29.28
C HIS A 265 38.32 5.21 -28.13
N LEU A 266 39.15 5.21 -27.08
CA LEU A 266 38.89 4.44 -25.88
C LEU A 266 37.70 5.05 -25.11
N PRO A 267 36.80 4.23 -24.57
CA PRO A 267 35.68 4.73 -23.79
C PRO A 267 36.17 5.41 -22.52
N GLU A 268 35.50 6.49 -22.10
CA GLU A 268 35.82 7.18 -20.83
C GLU A 268 35.52 6.31 -19.61
N GLN A 269 34.49 5.45 -19.73
CA GLN A 269 34.02 4.56 -18.68
C GLN A 269 34.63 3.16 -18.81
N GLY A 270 34.87 2.54 -17.64
CA GLY A 270 35.51 1.24 -17.49
C GLY A 270 34.54 0.07 -17.45
N TYR A 271 35.14 -1.12 -17.37
CA TYR A 271 34.51 -2.43 -17.39
C TYR A 271 34.84 -3.18 -16.09
N PRO A 272 34.24 -2.80 -14.94
CA PRO A 272 34.53 -3.41 -13.66
C PRO A 272 34.12 -4.90 -13.64
N THR A 273 34.68 -5.64 -12.69
CA THR A 273 34.13 -6.94 -12.32
C THR A 273 32.78 -6.76 -11.63
N CYS A 274 31.96 -7.79 -11.75
CA CYS A 274 30.81 -7.98 -10.87
C CYS A 274 31.30 -8.32 -9.45
#